data_AF-A0ABD7SR43-F1
#
_entry.id   AF-A0ABD7SR43-F1
#
_cell.length_a   1.000
_cell.length_b   1.000
_cell.length_c   1.000
_cell.angle_alpha   90.00
_cell.angle_beta   90.00
_cell.angle_gamma   90.00
#
_symmetry.space_group_name_H-M   'P 1'
#
loop_
_entity.id
_entity.type
_entity.pdbx_description
1 polymer ?
#
loop_
_entity_poly.entity_id
_entity_poly.type
_entity_poly.pdbx_seq_one_letter_code
_entity_poly.pdbx_strand_id
1 'polypeptide(L)'
;MNNMKNSSNGWRLSDDQVTAFESAGFKRTQYHGQSAEFLTLHTTARDINHSSIDGEYISDDSECVVEVTPLGTLQIYFPESDHIEKYDIDENLEDWKIMAKSCGVELAL
;
A
#
# COMPACT_ATOMS: atom_id res chain seq x y z
N MET A 1 22.00 5.70 16.70
CA MET A 1 20.66 6.30 16.88
C MET A 1 20.22 6.78 15.51
N ASN A 2 19.39 6.01 14.82
CA ASN A 2 18.91 6.39 13.49
C ASN A 2 17.79 7.41 13.67
N ASN A 3 18.03 8.65 13.23
CA ASN A 3 17.02 9.68 13.14
C ASN A 3 16.00 9.25 12.08
N MET A 4 14.87 8.68 12.52
CA MET A 4 13.65 8.69 11.71
C MET A 4 13.30 10.15 11.46
N LYS A 5 13.59 10.64 10.25
CA LYS A 5 13.00 11.87 9.74
C LYS A 5 11.52 11.57 9.55
N ASN A 6 10.70 11.85 10.57
CA ASN A 6 9.25 11.93 10.39
C ASN A 6 8.99 12.85 9.20
N SER A 7 8.15 12.41 8.26
CA SER A 7 7.63 13.32 7.23
C SER A 7 7.01 14.55 7.88
N SER A 8 7.05 15.68 7.18
CA SER A 8 6.48 16.93 7.68
C SER A 8 4.96 16.92 7.85
N ASN A 9 4.28 15.83 7.46
CA ASN A 9 2.83 15.77 7.26
C ASN A 9 2.12 14.66 8.06
N GLY A 10 2.77 14.09 9.09
CA GLY A 10 2.15 13.08 9.96
C GLY A 10 2.11 11.66 9.38
N TRP A 11 2.83 11.42 8.28
CA TRP A 11 3.04 10.08 7.73
C TRP A 11 4.20 9.38 8.42
N ARG A 12 4.04 8.08 8.68
CA ARG A 12 5.12 7.15 9.05
C ARG A 12 6.13 6.95 7.94
N LEU A 13 5.69 7.08 6.68
CA LEU A 13 6.57 7.09 5.51
C LEU A 13 7.32 8.42 5.45
N SER A 14 8.56 8.40 4.95
CA SER A 14 9.28 9.60 4.55
C SER A 14 8.72 10.21 3.27
N ASP A 15 9.00 11.48 3.01
CA ASP A 15 8.50 12.20 1.83
C ASP A 15 8.97 11.55 0.51
N ASP A 16 10.19 11.00 0.48
CA ASP A 16 10.72 10.28 -0.68
C ASP A 16 9.94 9.00 -0.95
N GLN A 17 9.55 8.27 0.11
CA GLN A 17 8.74 7.06 -0.03
C GLN A 17 7.33 7.41 -0.51
N VAL A 18 6.71 8.46 0.03
CA VAL A 18 5.40 8.94 -0.45
C VAL A 18 5.47 9.32 -1.92
N THR A 19 6.53 10.04 -2.34
CA THR A 19 6.76 10.42 -3.74
C THR A 19 6.94 9.18 -4.64
N ALA A 20 7.60 8.13 -4.14
CA ALA A 20 7.75 6.88 -4.89
C ALA A 20 6.40 6.19 -5.14
N PHE A 21 5.50 6.16 -4.15
CA PHE A 21 4.14 5.66 -4.33
C PHE A 21 3.36 6.48 -5.37
N GLU A 22 3.41 7.82 -5.28
CA GLU A 22 2.76 8.71 -6.25
C GLU A 22 3.30 8.49 -7.68
N SER A 23 4.61 8.27 -7.80
CA SER A 23 5.26 7.98 -9.09
C SER A 23 4.87 6.61 -9.68
N ALA A 24 4.51 5.65 -8.82
CA ALA A 24 3.98 4.35 -9.21
C ALA A 24 2.48 4.39 -9.56
N GLY A 25 1.85 5.56 -9.51
CA GLY A 25 0.45 5.76 -9.89
C GLY A 25 -0.54 5.79 -8.73
N PHE A 26 -0.08 5.72 -7.48
CA PHE A 26 -0.95 5.95 -6.33
C PHE A 26 -1.43 7.40 -6.31
N LYS A 27 -2.66 7.61 -5.88
CA LYS A 27 -3.27 8.94 -5.71
C LYS A 27 -3.56 9.20 -4.25
N ARG A 28 -3.42 10.45 -3.84
CA ARG A 28 -3.92 10.89 -2.54
C ARG A 28 -5.45 10.85 -2.54
N THR A 29 -6.00 10.15 -1.57
CA THR A 29 -7.45 9.95 -1.42
C THR A 29 -7.85 10.29 -0.01
N GLN A 30 -8.79 11.23 0.13
CA GLN A 30 -9.40 11.55 1.41
C GLN A 30 -10.82 11.00 1.44
N TYR A 31 -11.05 9.98 2.26
CA TYR A 31 -12.39 9.40 2.42
C TYR A 31 -13.29 10.28 3.27
N HIS A 32 -14.58 10.27 2.96
CA HIS A 32 -15.58 11.02 3.72
C HIS A 32 -15.59 10.60 5.20
N GLY A 33 -15.46 11.56 6.11
CA GLY A 33 -15.42 11.32 7.55
C GLY A 33 -14.04 10.90 8.10
N GLN A 34 -13.02 10.77 7.25
CA GLN A 34 -11.64 10.53 7.68
C GLN A 34 -10.84 11.85 7.72
N SER A 35 -10.07 12.03 8.78
CA SER A 35 -9.24 13.22 8.97
C SER A 35 -7.89 13.16 8.25
N ALA A 36 -7.52 11.97 7.76
CA ALA A 36 -6.22 11.74 7.13
C ALA A 36 -6.37 11.28 5.68
N GLU A 37 -5.34 11.59 4.88
CA GLU A 37 -5.23 11.15 3.49
C GLU A 37 -4.63 9.76 3.40
N PHE A 38 -5.02 9.00 2.39
CA PHE A 38 -4.48 7.69 2.05
C PHE A 38 -3.80 7.79 0.69
N LEU A 39 -2.85 6.91 0.40
CA LEU A 39 -2.37 6.70 -0.96
C LEU A 39 -3.10 5.49 -1.51
N THR A 40 -3.83 5.63 -2.62
CA THR A 40 -4.63 4.54 -3.18
C THR A 40 -4.27 4.26 -4.63
N LEU A 41 -4.26 2.98 -5.00
CA LEU A 41 -4.07 2.48 -6.34
C LEU A 41 -5.22 1.53 -6.68
N HIS A 42 -5.92 1.81 -7.78
CA HIS A 42 -6.91 0.91 -8.36
C HIS A 42 -6.24 0.10 -9.46
N THR A 43 -6.30 -1.22 -9.36
CA THR A 43 -5.57 -2.12 -10.24
C THR A 43 -6.25 -3.48 -10.29
N THR A 44 -5.65 -4.47 -10.95
CA THR A 44 -6.13 -5.86 -10.94
C THR A 44 -5.20 -6.77 -10.15
N ALA A 45 -5.72 -7.93 -9.74
CA ALA A 45 -4.95 -8.98 -9.07
C ALA A 45 -3.74 -9.46 -9.91
N ARG A 46 -3.79 -9.35 -11.24
CA ARG A 46 -2.67 -9.67 -12.14
C ARG A 46 -1.51 -8.69 -12.02
N ASP A 47 -1.82 -7.42 -11.83
CA ASP A 47 -0.83 -6.34 -11.84
C ASP A 47 -0.06 -6.26 -10.52
N ILE A 48 -0.67 -6.72 -9.43
CA ILE A 48 -0.01 -6.94 -8.15
C ILE A 48 0.48 -8.39 -8.12
N ASN A 49 1.76 -8.62 -7.87
CA ASN A 49 2.32 -9.98 -7.88
C ASN A 49 1.54 -10.94 -6.94
N HIS A 50 0.70 -11.79 -7.54
CA HIS A 50 -0.33 -12.60 -6.86
C HIS A 50 0.24 -13.59 -5.84
N SER A 51 1.53 -13.97 -5.96
CA SER A 51 2.18 -14.92 -5.05
C SER A 51 2.13 -14.53 -3.56
N SER A 52 1.78 -13.28 -3.25
CA SER A 52 1.74 -12.74 -1.89
C SER A 52 0.31 -12.64 -1.32
N ILE A 53 -0.73 -12.95 -2.10
CA ILE A 53 -2.13 -12.85 -1.68
C ILE A 53 -2.64 -14.25 -1.34
N ASP A 54 -3.02 -14.47 -0.07
CA ASP A 54 -3.49 -15.77 0.41
C ASP A 54 -5.03 -15.83 0.27
N GLY A 55 -5.49 -16.15 -0.95
CA GLY A 55 -6.92 -16.26 -1.24
C GLY A 55 -7.21 -17.42 -2.20
N GLU A 56 -7.98 -18.41 -1.75
CA GLU A 56 -8.34 -19.60 -2.56
C GLU A 56 -9.20 -19.27 -3.80
N TYR A 57 -9.67 -18.03 -4.00
CA TYR A 57 -10.65 -17.69 -5.04
C TYR A 57 -10.47 -16.32 -5.73
N ILE A 58 -9.27 -15.73 -5.74
CA ILE A 58 -9.03 -14.45 -6.42
C ILE A 58 -8.57 -14.71 -7.86
N SER A 59 -9.38 -14.30 -8.84
CA SER A 59 -9.02 -14.37 -10.26
C SER A 59 -8.04 -13.27 -10.64
N ASP A 60 -7.16 -13.52 -11.62
CA ASP A 60 -6.21 -12.53 -12.13
C ASP A 60 -6.87 -11.21 -12.55
N ASP A 61 -8.06 -11.28 -13.13
CA ASP A 61 -8.80 -10.11 -13.63
C ASP A 61 -9.66 -9.44 -12.53
N SER A 62 -9.64 -9.95 -11.30
CA SER A 62 -10.37 -9.34 -10.19
C SER A 62 -9.81 -7.96 -9.89
N GLU A 63 -10.70 -6.96 -9.86
CA GLU A 63 -10.33 -5.61 -9.45
C GLU A 63 -9.92 -5.61 -7.97
N CYS A 64 -8.93 -4.79 -7.65
CA CYS A 64 -8.50 -4.58 -6.28
C CYS A 64 -8.09 -3.13 -6.05
N VAL A 65 -8.20 -2.73 -4.78
CA VAL A 65 -7.72 -1.44 -4.30
C VAL A 65 -6.56 -1.71 -3.36
N VAL A 66 -5.39 -1.20 -3.70
CA VAL A 66 -4.26 -1.14 -2.79
C VAL A 66 -4.26 0.24 -2.14
N GLU A 67 -4.11 0.30 -0.82
CA GLU A 67 -3.96 1.57 -0.14
C GLU A 67 -2.87 1.53 0.92
N VAL A 68 -2.23 2.68 1.12
CA VAL A 68 -1.27 2.91 2.19
C VAL A 68 -1.81 3.98 3.11
N THR A 69 -1.92 3.63 4.39
CA THR A 69 -2.38 4.54 5.44
C THR A 69 -1.25 5.47 5.89
N PRO A 70 -1.58 6.63 6.50
CA PRO A 70 -0.59 7.48 7.15
C PRO A 70 0.26 6.77 8.21
N LEU A 71 -0.28 5.70 8.80
CA LEU A 71 0.41 4.91 9.82
C LEU A 71 1.37 3.88 9.22
N GLY A 72 1.44 3.78 7.89
CA GLY A 72 2.36 2.87 7.21
C GLY A 72 1.80 1.46 7.02
N THR A 73 0.51 1.25 7.20
CA THR A 73 -0.14 -0.01 6.84
C THR A 73 -0.43 -0.01 5.34
N LEU A 74 0.05 -1.03 4.62
CA LEU A 74 -0.34 -1.32 3.24
C LEU A 74 -1.45 -2.37 3.30
N GLN A 75 -2.58 -2.11 2.67
CA GLN A 75 -3.69 -3.05 2.61
C GLN A 75 -4.19 -3.23 1.18
N ILE A 76 -4.66 -4.44 0.89
CA ILE A 76 -5.20 -4.82 -0.43
C ILE A 76 -6.61 -5.28 -0.18
N TYR A 77 -7.58 -4.64 -0.83
CA TYR A 77 -8.99 -5.00 -0.76
C TYR A 77 -9.47 -5.49 -2.11
N PHE A 78 -10.19 -6.61 -2.12
CA PHE A 78 -10.88 -7.17 -3.27
C PHE A 78 -12.39 -6.98 -3.10
N PRO A 79 -13.01 -6.00 -3.78
CA PRO A 79 -14.41 -5.67 -3.58
C PRO A 79 -15.39 -6.81 -3.83
N GLU A 80 -15.02 -7.75 -4.69
CA GLU A 80 -15.87 -8.87 -5.09
C GLU A 80 -15.78 -10.10 -4.16
N SER A 81 -14.79 -10.15 -3.26
CA SER A 81 -14.54 -11.34 -2.44
C SER A 81 -14.53 -11.10 -0.93
N ASP A 82 -14.89 -9.89 -0.47
CA ASP A 82 -14.77 -9.43 0.93
C ASP A 82 -13.37 -9.68 1.55
N HIS A 83 -12.36 -9.94 0.71
CA HIS A 83 -11.01 -10.31 1.14
C HIS A 83 -10.17 -9.06 1.36
N ILE A 84 -9.44 -9.03 2.47
CA ILE A 84 -8.54 -7.93 2.81
C ILE A 84 -7.23 -8.50 3.35
N GLU A 85 -6.13 -8.15 2.72
CA GLU A 85 -4.78 -8.38 3.23
C GLU A 85 -4.23 -7.11 3.86
N LYS A 86 -3.46 -7.23 4.94
CA LYS A 86 -2.86 -6.09 5.65
C LYS A 86 -1.43 -6.38 6.06
N TYR A 87 -0.54 -5.44 5.73
CA TYR A 87 0.88 -5.49 6.05
C TYR A 87 1.21 -4.21 6.81
N ASP A 88 1.65 -4.32 8.06
CA ASP A 88 2.12 -3.19 8.85
C ASP A 88 3.64 -3.04 8.71
N ILE A 89 4.11 -1.81 8.47
CA ILE A 89 5.54 -1.54 8.28
C ILE A 89 6.39 -1.85 9.52
N ASP A 90 5.82 -1.77 10.73
CA ASP A 90 6.52 -2.05 11.99
C ASP A 90 6.51 -3.55 12.34
N GLU A 91 5.44 -4.26 11.99
CA GLU A 91 5.25 -5.67 12.35
C GLU A 91 5.82 -6.61 11.27
N ASN A 92 5.59 -6.29 9.98
CA ASN A 92 5.86 -7.17 8.84
C ASN A 92 6.63 -6.42 7.73
N LEU A 93 7.76 -5.81 8.09
CA LEU A 93 8.54 -4.94 7.18
C LEU A 93 8.94 -5.63 5.86
N GLU A 94 9.31 -6.92 5.90
CA GLU A 94 9.73 -7.64 4.70
C GLU A 94 8.56 -7.85 3.72
N ASP A 95 7.43 -8.37 4.21
CA ASP A 95 6.23 -8.56 3.40
C ASP A 95 5.66 -7.23 2.90
N TRP A 96 5.69 -6.19 3.75
CA TRP A 96 5.31 -4.84 3.37
C TRP A 96 6.14 -4.33 2.17
N LYS A 97 7.46 -4.54 2.20
CA LYS A 97 8.36 -4.15 1.09
C LYS A 97 8.11 -4.97 -0.17
N ILE A 98 7.87 -6.27 -0.02
CA ILE A 98 7.53 -7.15 -1.14
C ILE A 98 6.25 -6.63 -1.80
N MET A 99 5.22 -6.32 -1.02
CA MET A 99 3.96 -5.80 -1.55
C MET A 99 4.08 -4.42 -2.18
N ALA A 100 4.81 -3.49 -1.56
CA ALA A 100 5.07 -2.18 -2.16
C ALA A 100 5.76 -2.34 -3.54
N LYS A 101 6.76 -3.23 -3.63
CA LYS A 101 7.45 -3.54 -4.88
C LYS A 101 6.53 -4.19 -5.92
N SER A 102 5.65 -5.09 -5.49
CA SER A 102 4.61 -5.70 -6.35
C SER A 102 3.64 -4.66 -6.92
N CYS A 103 3.51 -3.49 -6.30
CA CYS A 103 2.74 -2.36 -6.79
C CYS A 103 3.59 -1.35 -7.61
N GLY A 104 4.79 -1.75 -8.03
CA GLY A 104 5.69 -0.90 -8.83
C GLY A 104 6.48 0.14 -8.04
N VAL A 105 6.49 0.06 -6.71
CA VAL A 105 7.18 1.05 -5.86
C VAL A 105 8.60 0.60 -5.55
N GLU A 106 9.58 1.33 -6.07
CA GLU A 106 11.00 1.16 -5.73
C GLU A 106 11.39 2.09 -4.60
N LEU A 107 11.61 1.53 -3.40
CA LEU A 107 12.04 2.30 -2.24
C LEU A 107 13.56 2.25 -2.12
N ALA A 108 14.21 3.41 -2.12
CA ALA A 108 15.64 3.52 -1.84
C ALA A 108 15.91 3.12 -0.38
N LEU A 109 16.84 2.19 -0.16
CA LEU A 109 17.33 1.78 1.15
C LEU A 109 18.49 2.67 1.61
#